data_AF-A0A661YR33-F1
#
_entry.id   AF-A0A661YR33-F1
#
_cell.length_a   1.000
_cell.length_b   1.000
_cell.length_c   1.000
_cell.angle_alpha   90.00
_cell.angle_beta   90.00
_cell.angle_gamma   90.00
#
_symmetry.space_group_name_H-M   'P 1'
#
loop_
_entity.id
_entity.type
_entity.pdbx_description
1 polymer ?
#
loop_
_entity_poly.entity_id
_entity_poly.type
_entity_poly.pdbx_seq_one_letter_code
_entity_poly.pdbx_strand_id
1 'polypeptide(L)'
;MECATQKTEINNTLSNVRQFSFDEKRNVLNEEKLNEFLDAILDFKALLHIKTQKLEDLNPKLEELTWFTGLNDECLMLLNDLISAASDLHSSLIRQYVQLDRIRRTGIAKAEIKRFKNAIDDFKESYTDLESVFFYLPEMPDFVETTKLLSLI
;
A
#
# COMPACT_ATOMS: atom_id res chain seq x y z
N MET A 1 64.42 -18.84 -18.03
CA MET A 1 63.06 -19.43 -18.12
C MET A 1 62.02 -18.55 -17.46
N GLU A 2 62.28 -17.91 -16.31
CA GLU A 2 61.34 -17.00 -15.61
C GLU A 2 60.74 -15.88 -16.49
N CYS A 3 61.55 -15.27 -17.36
CA CYS A 3 61.10 -14.17 -18.22
C CYS A 3 60.05 -14.57 -19.28
N ALA A 4 60.08 -15.83 -19.74
CA ALA A 4 59.09 -16.34 -20.69
C ALA A 4 57.74 -16.61 -19.99
N THR A 5 57.78 -17.09 -18.75
CA THR A 5 56.60 -17.29 -17.90
C THR A 5 55.95 -15.97 -17.54
N GLN A 6 56.75 -14.98 -17.11
CA GLN A 6 56.28 -13.62 -16.78
C GLN A 6 55.64 -12.93 -17.99
N LYS A 7 56.24 -13.05 -19.19
CA LYS A 7 55.66 -12.51 -20.43
C LYS A 7 54.32 -13.16 -20.80
N THR A 8 54.17 -14.47 -20.53
CA THR A 8 52.93 -15.20 -20.79
C THR A 8 51.81 -14.73 -19.86
N GLU A 9 52.10 -14.56 -18.57
CA GLU A 9 51.14 -13.97 -17.61
C GLU A 9 50.73 -12.55 -18.01
N ILE A 10 51.70 -11.69 -18.34
CA ILE A 10 51.42 -10.30 -18.77
C ILE A 10 50.48 -10.28 -19.98
N ASN A 11 50.71 -11.16 -20.97
CA ASN A 11 49.84 -11.24 -22.16
C ASN A 11 48.45 -11.76 -21.83
N ASN A 12 48.32 -12.73 -20.92
CA ASN A 12 47.03 -13.23 -20.44
C ASN A 12 46.26 -12.12 -19.72
N THR A 13 46.90 -11.41 -18.80
CA THR A 13 46.30 -10.28 -18.09
C THR A 13 45.90 -9.17 -19.06
N LEU A 14 46.76 -8.82 -20.03
CA LEU A 14 46.45 -7.82 -21.05
C LEU A 14 45.24 -8.23 -21.89
N SER A 15 45.12 -9.50 -22.24
CA SER A 15 43.99 -10.02 -23.03
C SER A 15 42.69 -9.97 -22.24
N ASN A 16 42.72 -10.35 -20.96
CA ASN A 16 41.56 -10.25 -20.06
C ASN A 16 41.11 -8.79 -19.88
N VAL A 17 42.04 -7.87 -19.65
CA VAL A 17 41.74 -6.44 -19.50
C VAL A 17 41.17 -5.85 -20.80
N ARG A 18 41.71 -6.25 -21.96
CA ARG A 18 41.18 -5.82 -23.27
C ARG A 18 39.77 -6.32 -23.50
N GLN A 19 39.50 -7.59 -23.19
CA GLN A 19 38.17 -8.18 -23.34
C GLN A 19 37.17 -7.50 -22.41
N PHE A 20 37.49 -7.39 -21.12
CA PHE A 20 36.65 -6.70 -20.15
C PHE A 20 36.40 -5.24 -20.53
N SER A 21 37.44 -4.50 -20.95
CA SER A 21 37.27 -3.11 -21.42
C SER A 21 36.40 -3.01 -22.66
N PHE A 22 36.44 -3.99 -23.56
CA PHE A 22 35.60 -4.00 -24.75
C PHE A 22 34.15 -4.31 -24.39
N ASP A 23 33.92 -5.28 -23.52
CA ASP A 23 32.59 -5.68 -23.06
C ASP A 23 31.90 -4.55 -22.28
N GLU A 24 32.61 -3.90 -21.36
CA GLU A 24 32.10 -2.73 -20.62
C GLU A 24 31.78 -1.55 -21.55
N LYS A 25 32.56 -1.32 -22.62
CA LYS A 25 32.29 -0.24 -23.58
C LYS A 25 31.12 -0.54 -24.50
N ARG A 26 30.85 -1.82 -24.77
CA ARG A 26 29.77 -2.26 -25.66
C ARG A 26 28.45 -2.43 -24.92
N ASN A 27 28.50 -2.79 -23.64
CA ASN A 27 27.34 -3.09 -22.78
C ASN A 27 27.46 -2.36 -21.41
N VAL A 28 27.68 -1.04 -21.43
CA VAL A 28 27.89 -0.20 -20.23
C VAL A 28 26.79 -0.41 -19.17
N LEU A 29 25.57 -0.60 -19.64
CA LEU A 29 24.42 -1.05 -18.87
C LEU A 29 23.72 -2.08 -19.76
N ASN A 30 23.38 -3.24 -19.22
CA ASN A 30 22.47 -4.14 -19.91
C ASN A 30 21.10 -3.46 -19.94
N GLU A 31 20.82 -2.74 -21.03
CA GLU A 31 19.62 -1.92 -21.21
C GLU A 31 18.34 -2.74 -21.01
N GLU A 32 18.33 -4.00 -21.46
CA GLU A 32 17.20 -4.92 -21.25
C GLU A 32 16.94 -5.12 -19.76
N LYS A 33 17.98 -5.45 -18.97
CA LYS A 33 17.84 -5.62 -17.51
C LYS A 33 17.45 -4.34 -16.79
N LEU A 34 17.93 -3.18 -17.27
CA LEU A 34 17.55 -1.90 -16.70
C LEU A 34 16.07 -1.61 -16.98
N ASN A 35 15.61 -1.87 -18.20
CA ASN A 35 14.21 -1.71 -18.58
C ASN A 35 13.31 -2.65 -17.78
N GLU A 36 13.67 -3.93 -17.64
CA GLU A 36 12.94 -4.88 -16.79
C GLU A 36 12.79 -4.38 -15.34
N PHE A 37 13.87 -3.80 -14.79
CA PHE A 37 13.83 -3.21 -13.44
C PHE A 37 12.91 -1.98 -13.36
N LEU A 38 12.97 -1.10 -14.36
CA LEU A 38 12.11 0.09 -14.43
C LEU A 38 10.64 -0.29 -14.62
N ASP A 39 10.35 -1.29 -15.44
CA ASP A 39 9.00 -1.83 -15.66
C ASP A 39 8.45 -2.43 -14.37
N ALA A 40 9.26 -3.20 -13.62
CA ALA A 40 8.84 -3.71 -12.32
C ALA A 40 8.49 -2.60 -11.32
N ILE A 41 9.19 -1.45 -11.36
CA ILE A 41 8.85 -0.28 -10.55
C ILE A 41 7.51 0.33 -11.00
N LEU A 42 7.27 0.43 -12.31
CA LEU A 42 6.02 0.95 -12.86
C LEU A 42 4.84 0.06 -12.50
N ASP A 43 4.98 -1.26 -12.63
CA ASP A 43 3.96 -2.24 -12.24
C ASP A 43 3.64 -2.15 -10.76
N PHE A 44 4.66 -2.02 -9.91
CA PHE A 44 4.48 -1.84 -8.48
C PHE A 44 3.69 -0.56 -8.15
N LYS A 45 4.01 0.56 -8.82
CA LYS A 45 3.24 1.81 -8.68
C LYS A 45 1.79 1.64 -9.11
N ALA A 46 1.54 0.99 -10.25
CA ALA A 46 0.19 0.74 -10.76
C ALA A 46 -0.62 -0.12 -9.78
N LEU A 47 0.00 -1.15 -9.21
CA LEU A 47 -0.62 -2.01 -8.20
C LEU A 47 -1.02 -1.23 -6.94
N LEU A 48 -0.15 -0.35 -6.45
CA LEU A 48 -0.49 0.53 -5.32
C LEU A 48 -1.63 1.48 -5.67
N HIS A 49 -1.63 2.04 -6.88
CA HIS A 49 -2.69 2.92 -7.35
C HIS A 49 -4.05 2.22 -7.38
N ILE A 50 -4.14 1.03 -7.96
CA ILE A 50 -5.37 0.22 -8.02
C ILE A 50 -5.89 -0.10 -6.62
N LYS A 51 -5.00 -0.53 -5.70
CA LYS A 51 -5.37 -0.81 -4.31
C LYS A 51 -5.91 0.42 -3.59
N THR A 52 -5.26 1.57 -3.81
CA THR A 52 -5.65 2.85 -3.22
C THR A 52 -7.03 3.28 -3.72
N GLN A 53 -7.27 3.24 -5.04
CA GLN A 53 -8.57 3.59 -5.63
C GLN A 53 -9.70 2.71 -5.08
N LYS A 54 -9.47 1.40 -4.93
CA LYS A 54 -10.48 0.51 -4.34
C LYS A 54 -10.87 0.90 -2.91
N LEU A 55 -9.94 1.42 -2.10
CA LEU A 55 -10.25 1.92 -0.77
C LEU A 55 -11.00 3.25 -0.85
N GLU A 56 -10.51 4.17 -1.68
CA GLU A 56 -11.18 5.47 -1.92
C GLU A 56 -12.61 5.29 -2.46
N ASP A 57 -12.90 4.22 -3.21
CA ASP A 57 -14.25 3.87 -3.70
C ASP A 57 -15.14 3.19 -2.63
N LEU A 58 -14.55 2.62 -1.58
CA LEU A 58 -15.28 1.97 -0.48
C LEU A 58 -15.66 2.98 0.61
N ASN A 59 -14.79 3.95 0.90
CA ASN A 59 -15.03 4.97 1.93
C ASN A 59 -16.40 5.67 1.81
N PRO A 60 -16.77 6.28 0.66
CA PRO A 60 -18.07 6.97 0.57
C PRO A 60 -19.25 6.01 0.75
N LYS A 61 -19.10 4.74 0.37
CA LYS A 61 -20.15 3.73 0.57
C LYS A 61 -20.33 3.40 2.05
N LEU A 62 -19.25 3.33 2.82
CA LEU A 62 -19.31 3.13 4.27
C LEU A 62 -19.90 4.36 4.96
N GLU A 63 -19.48 5.56 4.55
CA GLU A 63 -20.02 6.81 5.07
C GLU A 63 -21.52 6.95 4.79
N GLU A 64 -21.99 6.61 3.58
CA GLU A 64 -23.41 6.63 3.22
C GLU A 64 -24.27 5.77 4.16
N LEU A 65 -23.75 4.63 4.62
CA LEU A 65 -24.46 3.74 5.54
C LEU A 65 -24.72 4.39 6.91
N THR A 66 -23.87 5.33 7.35
CA THR A 66 -24.06 6.04 8.64
C THR A 66 -25.35 6.86 8.69
N TRP A 67 -25.92 7.20 7.54
CA TRP A 67 -27.15 7.99 7.43
C TRP A 67 -28.42 7.13 7.49
N PHE A 68 -28.30 5.81 7.55
CA PHE A 68 -29.46 4.92 7.54
C PHE A 68 -30.19 4.98 8.89
N THR A 69 -31.52 5.03 8.85
CA THR A 69 -32.39 5.11 10.04
C THR A 69 -33.43 4.00 10.03
N GLY A 70 -33.93 3.60 11.21
CA GLY A 70 -35.01 2.60 11.32
C GLY A 70 -34.57 1.18 10.97
N LEU A 71 -33.30 0.86 11.24
CA LEU A 71 -32.74 -0.47 11.02
C LEU A 71 -33.30 -1.47 12.04
N ASN A 72 -33.54 -2.70 11.59
CA ASN A 72 -33.92 -3.82 12.45
C ASN A 72 -32.67 -4.62 12.87
N ASP A 73 -32.86 -5.61 13.76
CA ASP A 73 -31.75 -6.44 14.27
C ASP A 73 -30.99 -7.19 13.16
N GLU A 74 -31.66 -7.65 12.11
CA GLU A 74 -31.01 -8.31 10.97
C GLU A 74 -30.06 -7.35 10.24
N CYS A 75 -30.48 -6.11 10.01
CA CYS A 75 -29.63 -5.07 9.43
C CYS A 75 -28.43 -4.76 10.34
N LEU A 76 -28.64 -4.69 11.66
CA LEU A 76 -27.54 -4.46 12.61
C LEU A 76 -26.55 -5.64 12.61
N MET A 77 -27.01 -6.88 12.51
CA MET A 77 -26.12 -8.04 12.36
C MET A 77 -25.26 -7.94 11.09
N LEU A 78 -25.86 -7.58 9.95
CA LEU A 78 -25.11 -7.40 8.69
C LEU A 78 -24.11 -6.25 8.76
N LEU A 79 -24.44 -5.15 9.45
CA LEU A 79 -23.51 -4.04 9.68
C LEU A 79 -22.33 -4.47 10.54
N ASN A 80 -22.57 -5.25 11.60
CA ASN A 80 -21.51 -5.78 12.44
C ASN A 80 -20.56 -6.72 11.65
N ASP A 81 -21.12 -7.58 10.79
CA ASP A 81 -20.32 -8.44 9.91
C ASP A 81 -19.49 -7.62 8.91
N LEU A 82 -20.08 -6.55 8.34
CA LEU A 82 -19.38 -5.62 7.45
C LEU A 82 -18.22 -4.91 8.17
N ILE A 83 -18.45 -4.38 9.36
CA ILE A 83 -17.43 -3.70 10.19
C ILE A 83 -16.29 -4.69 10.51
N SER A 84 -16.64 -5.91 10.89
CA SER A 84 -15.64 -6.96 11.18
C SER A 84 -14.78 -7.26 9.95
N ALA A 85 -15.40 -7.45 8.78
CA ALA A 85 -14.67 -7.68 7.53
C ALA A 85 -13.80 -6.48 7.12
N ALA A 86 -14.28 -5.25 7.33
CA ALA A 86 -13.52 -4.02 7.07
C ALA A 86 -12.30 -3.92 8.00
N SER A 87 -12.46 -4.21 9.29
CA SER A 87 -11.37 -4.22 10.28
C SER A 87 -10.29 -5.25 9.94
N ASP A 88 -10.68 -6.45 9.51
CA ASP A 88 -9.76 -7.50 9.06
C ASP A 88 -8.99 -7.11 7.79
N LEU A 89 -9.69 -6.47 6.84
CA LEU A 89 -9.07 -5.92 5.64
C LEU A 89 -8.05 -4.83 5.99
N HIS A 90 -8.43 -3.86 6.83
CA HIS A 90 -7.53 -2.81 7.31
C HIS A 90 -6.28 -3.41 7.98
N SER A 91 -6.47 -4.40 8.86
CA SER A 91 -5.37 -5.11 9.53
C SER A 91 -4.41 -5.79 8.53
N SER A 92 -4.94 -6.30 7.42
CA SER A 92 -4.12 -6.91 6.36
C SER A 92 -3.38 -5.87 5.53
N LEU A 93 -4.01 -4.73 5.25
CA LEU A 93 -3.42 -3.64 4.47
C LEU A 93 -2.34 -2.89 5.25
N ILE A 94 -2.53 -2.64 6.55
CA ILE A 94 -1.51 -1.98 7.37
C ILE A 94 -0.24 -2.84 7.47
N ARG A 95 -0.37 -4.16 7.58
CA ARG A 95 0.77 -5.10 7.52
C ARG A 95 1.49 -5.03 6.18
N GLN A 96 0.74 -4.99 5.07
CA GLN A 96 1.32 -4.80 3.73
C GLN A 96 2.09 -3.47 3.67
N TYR A 97 1.50 -2.36 4.14
CA TYR A 97 2.17 -1.05 4.18
C TYR A 97 3.47 -1.08 4.97
N VAL A 98 3.50 -1.71 6.14
CA VAL A 98 4.72 -1.83 6.97
C VAL A 98 5.84 -2.53 6.21
N GLN A 99 5.53 -3.54 5.41
CA GLN A 99 6.52 -4.24 4.57
C GLN A 99 7.12 -3.32 3.50
N LEU A 100 6.41 -2.26 3.07
CA LEU A 100 6.89 -1.30 2.08
C LEU A 100 7.89 -0.28 2.65
N ASP A 101 8.13 -0.25 3.96
CA ASP A 101 8.97 0.77 4.58
C ASP A 101 10.40 0.80 4.01
N ARG A 102 10.96 -0.38 3.67
CA ARG A 102 12.28 -0.47 3.03
C ARG A 102 12.29 0.21 1.66
N ILE A 103 11.28 -0.04 0.83
CA ILE A 103 11.14 0.55 -0.51
C ILE A 103 10.87 2.05 -0.41
N ARG A 104 10.05 2.46 0.56
CA ARG A 104 9.75 3.87 0.83
C ARG A 104 11.00 4.67 1.19
N ARG A 105 11.91 4.09 1.98
CA ARG A 105 13.19 4.72 2.39
C ARG A 105 14.16 4.92 1.24
N THR A 106 14.11 4.09 0.19
CA THR A 106 14.94 4.27 -1.02
C THR A 106 14.39 5.31 -1.98
N GLY A 107 13.21 5.88 -1.71
CA GLY A 107 12.57 6.89 -2.54
C GLY A 107 11.75 6.32 -3.70
N ILE A 108 11.71 4.99 -3.87
CA ILE A 108 10.91 4.33 -4.91
C ILE A 108 9.44 4.40 -4.52
N ALA A 109 8.60 4.83 -5.46
CA ALA A 109 7.13 4.90 -5.31
C ALA A 109 6.66 5.64 -4.03
N LYS A 110 7.44 6.61 -3.55
CA LYS A 110 7.19 7.28 -2.25
C LYS A 110 5.82 7.96 -2.18
N ALA A 111 5.37 8.57 -3.27
CA ALA A 111 4.09 9.26 -3.33
C ALA A 111 2.93 8.25 -3.30
N GLU A 112 3.05 7.18 -4.07
CA GLU A 112 2.06 6.10 -4.15
C GLU A 112 1.93 5.36 -2.81
N ILE A 113 3.06 5.04 -2.16
CA ILE A 113 3.07 4.44 -0.82
C ILE A 113 2.42 5.35 0.22
N LYS A 114 2.69 6.67 0.16
CA LYS A 114 2.07 7.65 1.07
C LYS A 114 0.57 7.73 0.85
N ARG A 115 0.12 7.81 -0.41
CA ARG A 115 -1.31 7.86 -0.73
C ARG A 115 -2.02 6.57 -0.31
N PHE A 116 -1.39 5.42 -0.52
CA PHE A 116 -1.93 4.14 -0.05
C PHE A 116 -2.10 4.12 1.47
N LYS A 117 -1.14 4.65 2.24
CA LYS A 117 -1.26 4.76 3.69
C LYS A 117 -2.43 5.65 4.12
N ASN A 118 -2.57 6.81 3.48
CA ASN A 118 -3.68 7.71 3.77
C ASN A 118 -5.02 7.01 3.50
N ALA A 119 -5.18 6.35 2.36
CA ALA A 119 -6.41 5.62 2.05
C ALA A 119 -6.70 4.48 3.04
N ILE A 120 -5.68 3.83 3.61
CA ILE A 120 -5.86 2.84 4.69
C ILE A 120 -6.39 3.51 5.98
N ASP A 121 -5.87 4.69 6.32
CA ASP A 121 -6.29 5.44 7.51
C ASP A 121 -7.71 5.98 7.35
N ASP A 122 -8.02 6.56 6.19
CA ASP A 122 -9.36 7.06 5.87
C ASP A 122 -10.38 5.91 5.89
N PHE A 123 -10.03 4.75 5.32
CA PHE A 123 -10.88 3.55 5.38
C PHE A 123 -11.12 3.08 6.82
N LYS A 124 -10.11 3.21 7.70
CA LYS A 124 -10.25 2.88 9.11
C LYS A 124 -11.27 3.80 9.78
N GLU A 125 -11.16 5.09 9.53
CA GLU A 125 -12.08 6.10 10.05
C GLU A 125 -13.51 5.77 9.62
N SER A 126 -13.75 5.54 8.32
CA SER A 126 -15.11 5.27 7.81
C SER A 126 -15.81 4.07 8.48
N TYR A 127 -15.12 2.93 8.69
CA TYR A 127 -15.77 1.79 9.36
C TYR A 127 -15.88 1.98 10.88
N THR A 128 -14.98 2.75 11.50
CA THR A 128 -15.03 3.06 12.94
C THR A 128 -16.18 4.02 13.24
N ASP A 129 -16.43 4.98 12.35
CA ASP A 129 -17.59 5.87 12.43
C ASP A 129 -18.89 5.09 12.30
N LEU A 130 -18.93 4.12 11.36
CA LEU A 130 -20.06 3.23 11.19
C LEU A 130 -20.34 2.41 12.47
N GLU A 131 -19.30 1.86 13.08
CA GLU A 131 -19.39 1.17 14.38
C GLU A 131 -19.90 2.11 15.47
N SER A 132 -19.39 3.33 15.51
CA SER A 132 -19.74 4.33 16.50
C SER A 132 -21.23 4.70 16.42
N VAL A 133 -21.71 5.02 15.22
CA VAL A 133 -23.10 5.47 14.98
C VAL A 133 -24.12 4.41 15.37
N PHE A 134 -23.86 3.14 15.06
CA PHE A 134 -24.86 2.09 15.22
C PHE A 134 -24.74 1.30 16.53
N PHE A 135 -23.55 1.18 17.12
CA PHE A 135 -23.33 0.30 18.28
C PHE A 135 -22.82 1.03 19.51
N TYR A 136 -22.09 2.14 19.38
CA TYR A 136 -21.51 2.82 20.53
C TYR A 136 -22.37 4.00 21.03
N LEU A 137 -22.65 4.97 20.16
CA LEU A 137 -23.39 6.19 20.51
C LEU A 137 -24.80 5.90 21.05
N PRO A 138 -25.58 4.94 20.50
CA PRO A 138 -26.89 4.60 21.06
C PRO A 138 -26.85 4.04 22.48
N GLU A 139 -25.72 3.48 22.92
CA GLU A 139 -25.54 2.99 24.29
C GLU A 139 -25.11 4.09 25.27
N MET A 140 -24.74 5.29 24.78
CA MET A 140 -24.32 6.41 25.62
C MET A 140 -25.54 7.21 26.13
N PRO A 141 -25.79 7.26 27.46
CA PRO A 141 -26.97 7.94 28.02
C PRO A 141 -27.08 9.41 27.60
N ASP A 142 -25.98 10.16 27.69
CA ASP A 142 -25.94 11.60 27.36
C ASP A 142 -26.28 11.86 25.89
N PHE A 143 -25.86 10.96 24.99
CA PHE A 143 -26.17 11.05 23.56
C PHE A 143 -27.66 10.80 23.29
N VAL A 144 -28.24 9.78 23.94
CA VAL A 144 -29.67 9.46 23.84
C VAL A 144 -30.54 10.59 24.43
N GLU A 145 -30.14 11.18 25.56
CA GLU A 145 -30.86 12.32 26.15
C GLU A 145 -30.81 13.54 25.23
N THR A 146 -29.64 13.87 24.69
CA THR A 146 -29.47 15.01 23.78
C THR A 146 -30.26 14.83 22.48
N THR A 147 -30.21 13.65 21.87
CA THR A 147 -30.97 13.34 20.64
C THR A 147 -32.48 13.33 20.86
N LYS A 148 -32.95 12.91 22.03
CA LYS A 148 -34.37 13.08 22.43
C LYS A 148 -34.77 14.54 22.54
N LEU A 149 -33.93 15.39 23.16
CA LEU A 149 -34.22 16.82 23.28
C LEU A 149 -34.26 17.52 21.92
N LEU A 150 -33.42 17.10 20.97
CA LEU A 150 -33.36 17.65 19.61
C LEU A 150 -34.51 17.17 18.72
N SER A 151 -35.08 15.98 18.97
CA SER A 151 -36.21 15.44 18.20
C SER A 151 -37.58 15.95 18.67
N LEU A 152 -37.64 16.70 19.77
CA LEU A 152 -38.84 17.32 20.34
C LEU A 152 -39.05 18.78 19.89
N ILE A 153 -38.16 19.33 19.06
CA ILE A 153 -38.26 20.66 18.43
C ILE A 153 -38.74 20.49 16.99
#